data_AF-A0A2P6V1M1-F1
#
_entry.id   AF-A0A2P6V1M1-F1
#
_cell.length_a   1.000
_cell.length_b   1.000
_cell.length_c   1.000
_cell.angle_alpha   90.00
_cell.angle_beta   90.00
_cell.angle_gamma   90.00
#
_symmetry.space_group_name_H-M   'P 1'
#
loop_
_entity.id
_entity.type
_entity.pdbx_description
1 polymer ?
#
loop_
_entity_poly.entity_id
_entity_poly.type
_entity_poly.pdbx_seq_one_letter_code
_entity_poly.pdbx_strand_id
1 'polypeptide(L)'
;MEEARKLFQKTATAPAGEHKDKLAAKKQHEKEVHEALKAVQKEKKEKTKEEKAAAAALLKEERMLHDTKRAHADARHQAKRDEHKSTGGTCEHGVWRCKICFPHGNHH
;
A
#
# COMPACT_ATOMS: atom_id res chain seq x y z
N MET A 1 38.19 64.39 3.96
CA MET A 1 38.23 63.10 3.21
C MET A 1 38.20 61.88 4.15
N GLU A 2 37.56 61.95 5.32
CA GLU A 2 37.48 60.81 6.25
C GLU A 2 36.05 60.32 6.55
N GLU A 3 35.02 61.09 6.19
CA GLU A 3 33.62 60.74 6.52
C GLU A 3 33.01 59.71 5.56
N ALA A 4 33.54 59.56 4.35
CA ALA A 4 33.02 58.62 3.35
C ALA A 4 33.34 57.14 3.66
N ARG A 5 34.29 56.86 4.55
CA ARG A 5 34.66 55.48 4.93
C ARG A 5 33.75 54.84 5.97
N LYS A 6 32.87 55.60 6.62
CA LYS A 6 31.97 55.07 7.68
C LYS A 6 30.61 54.58 7.16
N LEU A 7 30.28 54.83 5.90
CA LEU A 7 28.99 54.44 5.31
C LEU A 7 28.91 52.99 4.83
N PHE A 8 30.05 52.28 4.74
CA PHE A 8 30.09 50.90 4.22
C PHE A 8 30.07 49.81 5.30
N GLN A 9 30.06 50.17 6.59
CA GLN A 9 30.17 49.24 7.71
C GLN A 9 28.84 48.91 8.42
N LYS A 10 27.70 49.15 7.76
CA LYS A 10 26.38 48.87 8.35
C LYS A 10 25.50 47.97 7.47
N THR A 11 26.08 46.95 6.87
CA THR A 11 25.33 45.73 6.56
C THR A 11 25.50 44.80 7.75
N ALA A 12 24.53 44.88 8.66
CA ALA A 12 24.40 43.94 9.77
C ALA A 12 24.54 42.52 9.23
N THR A 13 25.62 41.86 9.62
CA THR A 13 25.70 40.40 9.58
C THR A 13 24.53 39.89 10.38
N ALA A 14 23.47 39.46 9.66
CA ALA A 14 22.38 38.73 10.28
C ALA A 14 22.98 37.63 11.17
N PRO A 15 22.56 37.50 12.44
CA PRO A 15 23.17 36.54 13.34
C PRO A 15 23.04 35.16 12.70
N ALA A 16 24.15 34.43 12.61
CA ALA A 16 24.21 33.11 11.98
C ALA A 16 23.17 32.10 12.56
N GLY A 17 22.52 32.42 13.67
CA GLY A 17 21.36 31.72 14.22
C GLY A 17 20.08 31.85 13.39
N GLU A 18 19.68 33.06 12.96
CA GLU A 18 18.42 33.25 12.19
C GLU A 18 18.42 32.52 10.84
N HIS A 19 19.59 32.40 10.20
CA HIS A 19 19.71 31.66 8.94
C HIS A 19 19.63 30.14 9.16
N LYS A 20 20.10 29.63 10.30
CA LYS A 20 19.99 28.21 10.67
C LYS A 20 18.54 27.85 11.02
N ASP A 21 17.82 28.73 11.68
CA ASP A 21 16.41 28.53 12.03
C ASP A 21 15.51 28.53 10.78
N LYS A 22 15.76 29.44 9.83
CA LYS A 22 15.07 29.45 8.53
C LYS A 22 15.38 28.20 7.69
N LEU A 23 16.60 27.67 7.77
CA LEU A 23 16.97 26.43 7.08
C LEU A 23 16.31 25.20 7.73
N ALA A 24 16.21 25.15 9.05
CA ALA A 24 15.53 24.07 9.78
C ALA A 24 14.02 24.07 9.48
N ALA A 25 13.37 25.24 9.48
CA ALA A 25 11.96 25.38 9.14
C ALA A 25 11.68 24.95 7.68
N LYS A 26 12.53 25.34 6.73
CA LYS A 26 12.41 24.90 5.33
C LYS A 26 12.54 23.39 5.18
N LYS A 27 13.48 22.76 5.89
CA LYS A 27 13.65 21.30 5.88
C LYS A 27 12.47 20.56 6.49
N GLN A 28 11.83 21.11 7.53
CA GLN A 28 10.60 20.53 8.09
C GLN A 28 9.45 20.60 7.10
N HIS A 29 9.23 21.78 6.50
CA HIS A 29 8.21 21.95 5.47
C HIS A 29 8.44 21.03 4.25
N GLU A 30 9.69 20.87 3.78
CA GLU A 30 10.01 19.93 2.70
C GLU A 30 9.70 18.47 3.07
N LYS A 31 9.96 18.06 4.32
CA LYS A 31 9.61 16.72 4.81
C LYS A 31 8.10 16.52 4.87
N GLU A 32 7.36 17.48 5.42
CA GLU A 32 5.91 17.44 5.52
C GLU A 32 5.25 17.36 4.14
N VAL A 33 5.70 18.17 3.18
CA VAL A 33 5.21 18.13 1.80
C VAL A 33 5.53 16.78 1.15
N HIS A 34 6.73 16.25 1.34
CA HIS A 34 7.11 14.96 0.77
C HIS A 34 6.32 13.79 1.38
N GLU A 35 6.05 13.82 2.68
CA GLU A 35 5.19 12.82 3.34
C GLU A 35 3.74 12.93 2.87
N ALA A 36 3.20 14.14 2.74
CA ALA A 36 1.86 14.36 2.19
C ALA A 36 1.75 13.84 0.74
N LEU A 37 2.75 14.10 -0.11
CA LEU A 37 2.77 13.58 -1.48
C LEU A 37 2.87 12.05 -1.53
N LYS A 38 3.65 11.43 -0.63
CA LYS A 38 3.70 9.97 -0.49
C LYS A 38 2.36 9.38 -0.08
N ALA A 39 1.67 9.99 0.89
CA ALA A 39 0.34 9.56 1.32
C ALA A 39 -0.67 9.61 0.16
N VAL A 40 -0.72 10.73 -0.57
CA VAL A 40 -1.61 10.90 -1.73
C VAL A 40 -1.31 9.87 -2.83
N GLN A 41 -0.03 9.57 -3.10
CA GLN A 41 0.34 8.54 -4.07
C GLN A 41 -0.06 7.13 -3.62
N LYS A 42 0.06 6.83 -2.32
CA LYS A 42 -0.33 5.55 -1.76
C LYS A 42 -1.84 5.37 -1.86
N GLU A 43 -2.62 6.38 -1.49
CA GLU A 43 -4.09 6.36 -1.62
C GLU A 43 -4.53 6.19 -3.07
N LYS A 44 -3.92 6.90 -4.02
CA LYS A 44 -4.22 6.72 -5.46
C LYS A 44 -3.91 5.30 -5.94
N LYS A 45 -2.79 4.73 -5.48
CA LYS A 45 -2.43 3.34 -5.81
C LYS A 45 -3.40 2.34 -5.19
N GLU A 46 -3.89 2.59 -3.97
CA GLU A 46 -4.87 1.73 -3.31
C GLU A 46 -6.22 1.81 -4.02
N LYS A 47 -6.73 3.02 -4.29
CA LYS A 47 -7.97 3.22 -5.07
C LYS A 47 -7.92 2.56 -6.45
N THR A 48 -6.84 2.76 -7.20
CA THR A 48 -6.69 2.11 -8.52
C THR A 48 -6.55 0.58 -8.44
N LYS A 49 -6.02 0.04 -7.34
CA LYS A 49 -5.99 -1.42 -7.11
C LYS A 49 -7.40 -1.94 -6.81
N GLU A 50 -8.17 -1.23 -6.00
CA GLU A 50 -9.56 -1.57 -5.68
C GLU A 50 -10.44 -1.54 -6.94
N GLU A 51 -10.33 -0.50 -7.75
CA GLU A 51 -11.04 -0.38 -9.03
C GLU A 51 -10.70 -1.54 -9.98
N LYS A 52 -9.41 -1.89 -10.09
CA LYS A 52 -8.96 -3.03 -10.91
C LYS A 52 -9.47 -4.36 -10.37
N ALA A 53 -9.51 -4.52 -9.04
CA ALA A 53 -10.04 -5.73 -8.41
C ALA A 53 -11.56 -5.85 -8.64
N ALA A 54 -12.30 -4.75 -8.52
CA ALA A 54 -13.72 -4.70 -8.81
C ALA A 54 -14.01 -5.01 -10.29
N ALA A 55 -13.27 -4.40 -11.23
CA ALA A 55 -13.42 -4.69 -12.66
C ALA A 55 -13.10 -6.17 -12.99
N ALA A 56 -12.07 -6.74 -12.35
CA ALA A 56 -11.74 -8.15 -12.52
C ALA A 56 -12.80 -9.09 -11.93
N ALA A 57 -13.47 -8.69 -10.83
CA ALA A 57 -14.58 -9.44 -10.25
C ALA A 57 -15.78 -9.46 -11.19
N LEU A 58 -16.17 -8.31 -11.74
CA LEU A 58 -17.27 -8.21 -12.73
C LEU A 58 -17.00 -9.07 -13.97
N LEU A 59 -15.79 -8.99 -14.55
CA LEU A 59 -15.39 -9.84 -15.68
C LEU A 59 -15.42 -11.35 -15.36
N LYS A 60 -15.25 -11.72 -14.09
CA LYS A 60 -15.36 -13.12 -13.68
C LYS A 60 -16.83 -13.52 -13.58
N GLU A 61 -17.68 -12.67 -13.02
CA GLU A 61 -19.12 -12.89 -12.94
C GLU A 61 -19.75 -13.01 -14.34
N GLU A 62 -19.41 -12.09 -15.25
CA GLU A 62 -19.85 -12.17 -16.66
C GLU A 62 -19.42 -13.48 -17.33
N ARG A 63 -18.18 -13.94 -17.09
CA ARG A 63 -17.73 -15.23 -17.64
C ARG A 63 -18.50 -16.42 -17.10
N MET A 64 -18.99 -16.36 -15.86
CA MET A 64 -19.78 -17.42 -15.25
C MET A 64 -21.22 -17.46 -15.77
N LEU A 65 -21.72 -16.38 -16.38
CA LEU A 65 -23.04 -16.33 -17.02
C LEU A 65 -23.08 -17.07 -18.36
N HIS A 66 -21.93 -17.26 -19.01
CA HIS A 66 -21.85 -17.92 -20.31
C HIS A 66 -21.36 -19.36 -20.16
N ASP A 67 -22.06 -20.30 -20.79
CA ASP A 67 -21.67 -21.71 -20.81
C ASP A 67 -20.47 -21.94 -21.74
N THR A 68 -19.28 -21.69 -21.20
CA THR A 68 -18.00 -21.88 -21.89
C THR A 68 -17.16 -22.90 -21.13
N LYS A 69 -16.24 -23.57 -21.85
CA LYS A 69 -15.25 -24.49 -21.22
C LYS A 69 -14.50 -23.82 -20.05
N ARG A 70 -14.27 -22.51 -20.13
CA ARG A 70 -13.59 -21.73 -19.09
C ARG A 70 -14.50 -21.48 -17.88
N ALA A 71 -15.79 -21.21 -18.07
CA ALA A 71 -16.78 -21.11 -16.99
C ALA A 71 -16.89 -22.42 -16.20
N HIS A 72 -16.96 -23.57 -16.89
CA HIS A 72 -16.97 -24.88 -16.22
C HIS A 72 -15.69 -25.17 -15.43
N ALA A 73 -14.52 -24.78 -15.95
CA ALA A 73 -13.27 -24.92 -15.22
C ALA A 73 -13.27 -24.04 -13.96
N ASP A 74 -13.68 -22.77 -14.10
CA ASP A 74 -13.79 -21.82 -12.99
C ASP A 74 -14.77 -22.30 -11.92
N ALA A 75 -15.91 -22.88 -12.31
CA ALA A 75 -16.88 -23.50 -11.41
C ALA A 75 -16.27 -24.68 -10.62
N ARG A 76 -15.54 -25.59 -11.27
CA ARG A 76 -14.86 -26.70 -10.57
C ARG A 76 -13.82 -26.19 -9.57
N HIS A 77 -13.05 -25.17 -9.94
CA HIS A 77 -12.07 -24.56 -9.03
C HIS A 77 -12.73 -23.82 -7.88
N GLN A 78 -13.88 -23.18 -8.11
CA GLN A 78 -14.68 -22.56 -7.07
C GLN A 78 -15.19 -23.61 -6.09
N ALA A 79 -15.83 -24.68 -6.58
CA ALA A 79 -16.31 -25.79 -5.75
C ALA A 79 -15.21 -26.40 -4.87
N LYS A 80 -14.01 -26.66 -5.44
CA LYS A 80 -12.86 -27.15 -4.66
C LYS A 80 -12.39 -26.17 -3.58
N ARG A 81 -12.44 -24.86 -3.85
CA ARG A 81 -12.08 -23.85 -2.83
C ARG A 81 -13.12 -23.79 -1.72
N ASP A 82 -14.40 -23.92 -2.07
CA ASP A 82 -15.48 -23.92 -1.10
C ASP A 82 -15.45 -25.19 -0.25
N GLU A 83 -15.17 -26.35 -0.85
CA GLU A 83 -14.87 -27.60 -0.14
C GLU A 83 -13.66 -27.44 0.79
N HIS A 84 -12.57 -26.81 0.32
CA HIS A 84 -11.38 -26.58 1.14
C HIS A 84 -11.64 -25.65 2.34
N LYS A 85 -12.57 -24.71 2.19
CA LYS A 85 -13.00 -23.81 3.27
C LYS A 85 -13.94 -24.50 4.25
N SER A 86 -14.87 -25.32 3.76
CA SER A 86 -15.87 -26.00 4.59
C SER A 86 -15.30 -27.17 5.37
N THR A 87 -14.33 -27.89 4.80
CA THR A 87 -13.68 -29.05 5.43
C THR A 87 -12.41 -28.68 6.20
N GLY A 88 -11.91 -27.47 6.01
CA GLY A 88 -10.67 -27.00 6.62
C GLY A 88 -10.90 -26.23 7.92
N GLY A 89 -9.92 -26.33 8.81
CA GLY A 89 -9.83 -25.48 10.00
C GLY A 89 -8.38 -25.20 10.34
N THR A 90 -8.15 -24.13 11.11
CA THR A 90 -6.85 -23.85 11.72
C THR A 90 -6.70 -24.74 12.96
N CYS A 91 -5.68 -25.58 13.00
CA CYS A 91 -5.37 -26.34 14.21
C CYS A 91 -4.64 -25.48 15.25
N GLU A 92 -4.44 -26.02 16.45
CA GLU A 92 -3.68 -25.36 17.53
C GLU A 92 -2.23 -25.01 17.15
N HIS A 93 -1.65 -25.70 16.16
CA HIS A 93 -0.34 -25.34 15.59
C HIS A 93 -0.36 -24.06 14.74
N GLY A 94 -1.53 -23.42 14.56
CA GLY A 94 -1.70 -22.25 13.71
C GLY A 94 -1.70 -22.55 12.20
N VAL A 95 -1.62 -23.83 11.82
CA VAL A 95 -1.57 -24.26 10.42
C VAL A 95 -2.97 -24.66 9.95
N TRP A 96 -3.44 -24.05 8.86
CA TRP A 96 -4.67 -24.46 8.17
C TRP A 96 -4.51 -25.87 7.60
N ARG A 97 -5.34 -26.82 8.05
CA ARG A 97 -5.26 -28.23 7.64
C ARG A 97 -3.87 -28.85 7.83
N CYS A 98 -3.32 -28.73 9.04
CA CYS A 98 -2.10 -29.45 9.41
C CYS A 98 -2.21 -30.94 9.07
N LYS A 99 -1.22 -31.52 8.39
CA LYS A 99 -1.19 -32.93 7.99
C LYS A 99 -1.27 -33.91 9.18
N ILE A 100 -0.89 -33.46 10.38
CA ILE A 100 -0.95 -34.25 11.62
C ILE A 100 -2.39 -34.27 12.16
N CYS A 101 -3.03 -33.09 12.23
CA CYS A 101 -4.38 -32.93 12.78
C CYS A 101 -5.48 -33.28 11.76
N PHE A 102 -5.18 -33.14 10.47
CA PHE A 102 -6.06 -33.36 9.33
C PHE A 102 -5.33 -34.23 8.28
N PRO A 103 -5.10 -35.52 8.56
CA PRO A 103 -4.43 -36.41 7.63
C PRO A 103 -5.26 -36.59 6.35
N HIS A 104 -4.62 -36.36 5.20
CA HIS A 104 -5.24 -36.57 3.90
C HIS A 104 -5.13 -38.06 3.53
N GLY A 105 -6.18 -38.82 3.81
CA GLY A 105 -6.32 -40.20 3.33
C GLY A 105 -6.72 -41.20 4.41
N ASN A 106 -8.02 -41.29 4.68
CA ASN A 106 -8.65 -42.59 4.91
C ASN A 106 -9.25 -43.03 3.56
N HIS A 107 -8.39 -43.40 2.61
CA HIS A 107 -8.81 -44.25 1.50
C HIS A 107 -8.69 -45.69 1.98
N HIS A 108 -9.80 -46.24 2.46
CA HIS A 108 -10.09 -47.68 2.33
C HIS A 108 -10.88 -47.87 1.04
#